data_AF-A0A819NTI5-F1
#
_entry.id   AF-A0A819NTI5-F1
#
_cell.length_a   1.000
_cell.length_b   1.000
_cell.length_c   1.000
_cell.angle_alpha   90.00
_cell.angle_beta   90.00
_cell.angle_gamma   90.00
#
_symmetry.space_group_name_H-M   'P 1'
#
loop_
_entity.id
_entity.type
_entity.pdbx_description
1 polymer ?
#
loop_
_entity_poly.entity_id
_entity_poly.type
_entity_poly.pdbx_seq_one_letter_code
_entity_poly.pdbx_strand_id
1 'polypeptide(L)'
;MWGQAFICGSLGGMLFCGKTGFSAAHHHAPDNACFIYYCFTHIAIDHKGSVGSVYRTRSGMNKKTAACGALAAFASEIASNKLNLNLDENDIEMSMLKIHIIQQTGLSTDSTNPPDLYKVTMAAYETITIDLERHIRYDAKDFKERQYALFTGVQIHGPNGTNYCWLGKASLLNKGVLSPLTLSTNTNFQPQFGSR
;
A
#
# COMPACT_ATOMS: atom_id res chain seq x y z
N MET A 1 9.94 -3.71 -18.85
CA MET A 1 9.07 -3.07 -17.84
C MET A 1 7.96 -2.30 -18.55
N TRP A 2 6.78 -2.22 -17.94
CA TRP A 2 5.48 -1.85 -18.53
C TRP A 2 5.28 -0.38 -18.95
N GLY A 3 6.35 0.42 -19.06
CA GLY A 3 6.24 1.86 -19.36
C GLY A 3 5.92 2.72 -18.14
N GLN A 4 5.31 3.89 -18.37
CA GLN A 4 4.92 4.83 -17.32
C GLN A 4 3.67 4.34 -16.58
N ALA A 5 3.71 4.37 -15.25
CA ALA A 5 2.58 3.96 -14.40
C ALA A 5 1.63 5.13 -14.10
N PHE A 6 0.33 4.82 -14.02
CA PHE A 6 -0.64 5.71 -13.41
C PHE A 6 -0.56 5.55 -11.88
N ILE A 7 -0.40 6.65 -11.15
CA ILE A 7 -0.23 6.61 -9.69
C ILE A 7 -1.57 6.89 -9.00
N CYS A 8 -2.14 5.85 -8.39
CA CYS A 8 -3.41 5.93 -7.63
C CYS A 8 -3.22 6.05 -6.11
N GLY A 9 -1.97 6.01 -5.64
CA GLY A 9 -1.64 5.96 -4.22
C GLY A 9 -1.78 7.32 -3.53
N SER A 10 -2.20 7.27 -2.27
CA SER A 10 -2.37 8.41 -1.35
C SER A 10 -1.52 8.18 -0.09
N LEU A 11 -1.58 9.09 0.89
CA LEU A 11 -0.87 8.97 2.17
C LEU A 11 -1.07 7.57 2.80
N GLY A 12 0.01 6.98 3.35
CA GLY A 12 -0.02 5.64 3.95
C GLY A 12 -0.26 4.48 2.99
N GLY A 13 -0.29 4.73 1.67
CA GLY A 13 -0.61 3.75 0.64
C GLY A 13 -2.11 3.62 0.35
N MET A 14 -2.95 4.49 0.94
CA MET A 14 -4.41 4.48 0.75
C MET A 14 -4.81 4.70 -0.71
N LEU A 15 -6.04 4.30 -1.06
CA LEU A 15 -6.60 4.40 -2.41
C LEU A 15 -7.72 5.44 -2.52
N PHE A 16 -7.43 6.68 -2.11
CA PHE A 16 -8.43 7.77 -2.08
C PHE A 16 -8.75 8.42 -3.42
N CYS A 17 -8.09 8.02 -4.51
CA CYS A 17 -8.46 8.45 -5.86
C CYS A 17 -9.89 8.00 -6.27
N GLY A 18 -10.44 6.98 -5.59
CA GLY A 18 -11.82 6.55 -5.71
C GLY A 18 -12.19 6.02 -7.10
N LYS A 19 -13.49 5.83 -7.33
CA LYS A 19 -14.01 5.30 -8.61
C LYS A 19 -13.62 6.18 -9.80
N THR A 20 -13.63 7.51 -9.61
CA THR A 20 -13.25 8.48 -10.64
C THR A 20 -11.79 8.32 -11.05
N GLY A 21 -10.86 8.22 -10.08
CA GLY A 21 -9.43 8.04 -10.38
C GLY A 21 -9.13 6.70 -11.06
N PHE A 22 -9.76 5.61 -10.60
CA PHE A 22 -9.64 4.31 -11.27
C PHE A 22 -10.19 4.34 -12.70
N SER A 23 -11.34 4.96 -12.93
CA SER A 23 -11.90 5.10 -14.28
C SER A 23 -10.99 5.92 -15.20
N ALA A 24 -10.40 7.01 -14.68
CA ALA A 24 -9.42 7.80 -15.43
C ALA A 24 -8.18 6.97 -15.83
N ALA A 25 -7.66 6.15 -14.91
CA ALA A 25 -6.54 5.25 -15.21
C ALA A 25 -6.89 4.27 -16.35
N HIS A 26 -8.09 3.72 -16.35
CA HIS A 26 -8.54 2.78 -17.39
C HIS A 26 -8.76 3.43 -18.75
N HIS A 27 -9.27 4.68 -18.79
CA HIS A 27 -9.48 5.40 -20.05
C HIS A 27 -8.18 5.84 -20.75
N HIS A 28 -7.07 5.91 -20.02
CA HIS A 28 -5.76 6.24 -20.60
C HIS A 28 -4.95 5.01 -21.05
N ALA A 29 -5.50 3.81 -20.88
CA ALA A 29 -4.85 2.59 -21.32
C ALA A 29 -5.07 2.33 -22.81
N PRO A 30 -4.18 1.57 -23.47
CA PRO A 30 -4.41 1.10 -24.83
C PRO A 30 -5.70 0.27 -24.95
N ASP A 31 -6.25 0.20 -26.15
CA ASP A 31 -7.36 -0.70 -26.44
C ASP A 31 -6.98 -2.16 -26.11
N ASN A 32 -7.92 -2.91 -25.52
CA ASN A 32 -7.73 -4.29 -25.08
C ASN A 32 -6.61 -4.50 -24.05
N ALA A 33 -6.29 -3.48 -23.23
CA ALA A 33 -5.28 -3.59 -22.19
C ALA A 33 -5.63 -4.63 -21.11
N CYS A 34 -4.57 -5.25 -20.57
CA CYS A 34 -4.60 -5.94 -19.28
C CYS A 34 -4.01 -5.01 -18.22
N PHE A 35 -4.69 -4.87 -17.09
CA PHE A 35 -4.28 -3.95 -16.03
C PHE A 35 -3.48 -4.69 -14.96
N ILE A 36 -2.38 -4.08 -14.51
CA ILE A 36 -1.57 -4.60 -13.41
C ILE A 36 -1.53 -3.55 -12.31
N TYR A 37 -1.98 -3.93 -11.12
CA TYR A 37 -1.96 -3.08 -9.93
C TYR A 37 -0.93 -3.58 -8.93
N TYR A 38 -0.03 -2.69 -8.53
CA TYR A 38 0.85 -2.87 -7.38
C TYR A 38 0.40 -1.90 -6.28
N CYS A 39 -0.16 -2.43 -5.19
CA CYS A 39 -0.68 -1.62 -4.10
C CYS A 39 -0.04 -2.04 -2.78
N PHE A 40 0.85 -1.20 -2.25
CA PHE A 40 1.69 -1.55 -1.11
C PHE A 40 1.62 -0.45 -0.06
N THR A 41 1.40 -0.86 1.20
CA THR A 41 1.82 -0.02 2.33
C THR A 41 3.32 -0.15 2.50
N HIS A 42 3.91 0.59 3.44
CA HIS A 42 5.34 0.48 3.66
C HIS A 42 5.77 0.68 5.10
N ILE A 43 6.88 0.03 5.45
CA ILE A 43 7.49 0.10 6.77
C ILE A 43 9.02 0.09 6.65
N ALA A 44 9.71 0.64 7.64
CA ALA A 44 11.17 0.57 7.74
C ALA A 44 11.62 -0.47 8.76
N ILE A 45 12.75 -1.12 8.50
CA ILE A 45 13.49 -1.94 9.45
C ILE A 45 14.96 -1.55 9.35
N ASP A 46 15.57 -1.16 10.47
CA ASP A 46 16.98 -0.75 10.47
C ASP A 46 17.97 -1.93 10.59
N HIS A 47 19.27 -1.62 10.58
CA HIS A 47 20.35 -2.62 10.70
C HIS A 47 20.37 -3.39 12.03
N LYS A 48 19.61 -2.94 13.04
CA LYS A 48 19.44 -3.60 14.34
C LYS A 48 18.12 -4.37 14.41
N GLY A 49 17.34 -4.42 13.33
CA GLY A 49 16.01 -5.01 13.31
C GLY A 49 14.93 -4.15 13.96
N SER A 50 15.21 -2.89 14.30
CA SER A 50 14.21 -1.99 14.88
C SER A 50 13.22 -1.51 13.81
N VAL A 51 11.93 -1.63 14.10
CA VAL A 51 10.84 -1.29 13.18
C VAL A 51 10.53 0.21 13.23
N GLY A 52 10.21 0.78 12.07
CA GLY A 52 9.56 2.07 11.92
C GLY A 52 10.46 3.22 11.49
N SER A 53 11.78 3.08 11.52
CA SER A 53 12.68 4.11 11.00
C SER A 53 13.97 3.54 10.43
N VAL A 54 14.54 4.23 9.44
CA VAL A 54 15.82 3.85 8.81
C VAL A 54 16.62 5.08 8.42
N TYR A 55 17.93 4.92 8.28
CA TYR A 55 18.78 5.93 7.63
C TYR A 55 18.51 5.89 6.13
N ARG A 56 18.04 7.01 5.58
CA ARG A 56 17.86 7.15 4.14
C ARG A 56 19.20 7.50 3.51
N THR A 57 19.51 6.91 2.37
CA THR A 57 20.76 7.13 1.62
C THR A 57 20.78 8.45 0.84
N ARG A 58 19.79 9.33 1.03
CA ARG A 58 19.74 10.65 0.38
C ARG A 58 20.79 11.57 1.01
N SER A 59 21.60 12.21 0.17
CA SER A 59 22.64 13.15 0.61
C SER A 59 22.09 14.20 1.58
N GLY A 60 22.78 14.38 2.70
CA GLY A 60 22.47 15.40 3.72
C GLY A 60 21.59 14.95 4.89
N MET A 61 21.12 13.69 4.92
CA MET A 61 20.34 13.18 6.05
C MET A 61 21.23 12.52 7.12
N ASN A 62 21.36 13.18 8.27
CA ASN A 62 22.17 12.69 9.40
C ASN A 62 21.36 11.95 10.48
N LYS A 63 20.05 11.79 10.28
CA LYS A 63 19.13 11.17 11.26
C LYS A 63 18.23 10.14 10.60
N LYS A 64 17.84 9.12 11.37
CA LYS A 64 16.79 8.19 10.95
C LYS A 64 15.47 8.94 10.77
N THR A 65 14.67 8.51 9.81
CA THR A 65 13.31 9.03 9.61
C THR A 65 12.31 7.90 9.55
N ALA A 66 11.08 8.21 9.92
CA ALA A 66 10.00 7.24 9.95
C ALA A 66 9.66 6.71 8.55
N ALA A 67 9.24 5.45 8.49
CA ALA A 67 8.53 4.89 7.35
C ALA A 67 7.58 3.78 7.84
N CYS A 68 6.27 3.87 7.60
CA CYS A 68 5.53 5.02 7.09
C CYS A 68 5.40 6.15 8.14
N GLY A 69 5.61 7.40 7.75
CA GLY A 69 5.43 8.55 8.66
C GLY A 69 3.98 8.73 9.11
N ALA A 70 3.01 8.58 8.21
CA ALA A 70 1.59 8.70 8.54
C ALA A 70 1.11 7.60 9.49
N LEU A 71 1.47 6.35 9.21
CA LEU A 71 1.09 5.21 10.06
C LEU A 71 1.79 5.28 11.43
N ALA A 72 3.02 5.80 11.49
CA ALA A 72 3.71 6.08 12.75
C ALA A 72 3.04 7.20 13.56
N ALA A 73 2.60 8.27 12.89
CA ALA A 73 1.86 9.34 13.54
C ALA A 73 0.53 8.82 14.10
N PHE A 74 -0.22 8.03 13.32
CA PHE A 74 -1.47 7.42 13.77
C PHE A 74 -1.26 6.49 14.99
N ALA A 75 -0.27 5.59 14.93
CA ALA A 75 0.08 4.74 16.08
C ALA A 75 0.44 5.57 17.33
N SER A 76 1.20 6.66 17.14
CA SER A 76 1.59 7.56 18.22
C SER A 76 0.40 8.34 18.81
N GLU A 77 -0.56 8.76 17.98
CA GLU A 77 -1.79 9.40 18.45
C GLU A 77 -2.59 8.47 19.36
N ILE A 78 -2.74 7.20 19.00
CA ILE A 78 -3.41 6.19 19.85
C ILE A 78 -2.63 6.01 21.15
N ALA A 79 -1.32 5.74 21.07
CA ALA A 79 -0.48 5.48 22.24
C ALA A 79 -0.40 6.66 23.22
N SER A 80 -0.54 7.89 22.73
CA SER A 80 -0.52 9.10 23.56
C SER A 80 -1.91 9.55 24.04
N ASN A 81 -2.96 8.78 23.76
CA ASN A 81 -4.36 9.15 24.03
C ASN A 81 -4.75 10.53 23.42
N LYS A 82 -4.27 10.78 22.20
CA LYS A 82 -4.50 12.02 21.44
C LYS A 82 -5.13 11.77 20.07
N LEU A 83 -5.74 10.60 19.88
CA LEU A 83 -6.39 10.24 18.63
C LEU A 83 -7.47 11.27 18.26
N ASN A 84 -7.29 11.92 17.11
CA ASN A 84 -8.27 12.83 16.55
C ASN A 84 -8.91 12.20 15.31
N LEU A 85 -10.22 11.97 15.35
CA LEU A 85 -11.03 11.42 14.25
C LEU A 85 -11.88 12.47 13.54
N ASN A 86 -11.70 13.76 13.85
CA ASN A 86 -12.36 14.81 13.11
C ASN A 86 -11.71 14.96 11.72
N LEU A 87 -12.52 15.35 10.73
CA LEU A 87 -12.03 15.74 9.42
C LEU A 87 -11.33 17.10 9.53
N ASP A 88 -10.07 17.15 9.13
CA ASP A 88 -9.32 18.39 8.92
C ASP A 88 -9.16 18.59 7.41
N GLU A 89 -9.71 19.67 6.88
CA GLU A 89 -9.61 19.98 5.44
C GLU A 89 -8.16 20.23 5.00
N ASN A 90 -7.29 20.66 5.91
CA ASN A 90 -5.87 20.88 5.62
C ASN A 90 -5.03 19.60 5.76
N ASP A 91 -5.60 18.52 6.31
CA ASP A 91 -4.94 17.22 6.50
C ASP A 91 -5.88 16.05 6.16
N ILE A 92 -6.64 16.22 5.08
CA ILE A 92 -7.78 15.35 4.75
C ILE A 92 -7.37 13.89 4.53
N GLU A 93 -6.22 13.64 3.91
CA GLU A 93 -5.74 12.28 3.69
C GLU A 93 -5.38 11.59 5.01
N MET A 94 -4.83 12.30 5.99
CA MET A 94 -4.53 11.75 7.31
C MET A 94 -5.82 11.48 8.11
N SER A 95 -6.78 12.42 8.11
CA SER A 95 -8.09 12.21 8.73
C SER A 95 -8.79 10.99 8.14
N MET A 96 -8.86 10.89 6.81
CA MET A 96 -9.49 9.78 6.12
C MET A 96 -8.75 8.46 6.34
N LEU A 97 -7.41 8.46 6.35
CA LEU A 97 -6.60 7.28 6.65
C LEU A 97 -6.96 6.68 8.01
N LYS A 98 -7.00 7.51 9.06
CA LYS A 98 -7.30 7.04 10.42
C LYS A 98 -8.69 6.43 10.51
N ILE A 99 -9.70 7.17 10.03
CA ILE A 99 -11.11 6.74 10.05
C ILE A 99 -11.27 5.44 9.25
N HIS A 100 -10.73 5.40 8.04
CA HIS A 100 -10.94 4.30 7.11
C HIS A 100 -10.29 2.99 7.58
N ILE A 101 -9.05 3.06 8.11
CA ILE A 101 -8.39 1.87 8.69
C ILE A 101 -9.21 1.32 9.86
N ILE A 102 -9.66 2.17 10.79
CA ILE A 102 -10.46 1.73 11.95
C ILE A 102 -11.76 1.08 11.48
N GLN A 103 -12.47 1.71 10.55
CA GLN A 103 -13.76 1.21 10.05
C GLN A 103 -13.63 -0.10 9.27
N GLN A 104 -12.58 -0.27 8.48
CA GLN A 104 -12.39 -1.46 7.66
C GLN A 104 -11.90 -2.67 8.47
N THR A 105 -11.01 -2.46 9.44
CA THR A 105 -10.32 -3.58 10.13
C THR A 105 -10.69 -3.75 11.60
N GLY A 106 -11.40 -2.79 12.20
CA GLY A 106 -11.67 -2.79 13.64
C GLY A 106 -10.40 -2.62 14.50
N LEU A 107 -9.38 -1.95 13.98
CA LEU A 107 -8.12 -1.71 14.69
C LEU A 107 -8.40 -1.05 16.07
N SER A 108 -7.86 -1.63 17.13
CA SER A 108 -8.00 -1.09 18.49
C SER A 108 -7.43 0.32 18.60
N THR A 109 -8.17 1.21 19.24
CA THR A 109 -7.76 2.58 19.58
C THR A 109 -7.58 2.77 21.08
N ASP A 110 -7.48 1.68 21.85
CA ASP A 110 -7.25 1.72 23.30
C ASP A 110 -5.82 2.18 23.61
N SER A 111 -5.69 3.36 24.24
CA SER A 111 -4.39 3.92 24.62
C SER A 111 -3.70 3.16 25.75
N THR A 112 -4.41 2.31 26.51
CA THR A 112 -3.82 1.50 27.59
C THR A 112 -3.09 0.26 27.06
N ASN A 113 -3.46 -0.19 25.86
CA ASN A 113 -2.81 -1.27 25.13
C ASN A 113 -2.76 -0.93 23.62
N PRO A 114 -1.99 0.09 23.24
CA PRO A 114 -2.03 0.62 21.89
C PRO A 114 -1.41 -0.36 20.88
N PRO A 115 -1.89 -0.39 19.62
CA PRO A 115 -1.24 -1.17 18.58
C PRO A 115 0.14 -0.60 18.26
N ASP A 116 1.13 -1.48 18.08
CA ASP A 116 2.42 -1.08 17.54
C ASP A 116 2.32 -0.72 16.04
N LEU A 117 3.37 -0.11 15.51
CA LEU A 117 3.42 0.32 14.12
C LEU A 117 3.25 -0.85 13.12
N TYR A 118 3.71 -2.05 13.47
CA TYR A 118 3.52 -3.22 12.62
C TYR A 118 2.03 -3.55 12.50
N LYS A 119 1.29 -3.62 13.62
CA LYS A 119 -0.17 -3.84 13.62
C LYS A 119 -0.91 -2.77 12.82
N VAL A 120 -0.55 -1.50 13.00
CA VAL A 120 -1.14 -0.39 12.20
C VAL A 120 -0.84 -0.56 10.71
N THR A 121 0.38 -0.98 10.36
CA THR A 121 0.79 -1.24 8.97
C THR A 121 0.02 -2.40 8.34
N MET A 122 -0.22 -3.47 9.10
CA MET A 122 -0.98 -4.62 8.64
C MET A 122 -2.46 -4.29 8.46
N ALA A 123 -3.04 -3.49 9.36
CA ALA A 123 -4.40 -2.97 9.20
C ALA A 123 -4.52 -2.07 7.96
N ALA A 124 -3.52 -1.22 7.71
CA ALA A 124 -3.46 -0.44 6.47
C ALA A 124 -3.35 -1.35 5.23
N TYR A 125 -2.53 -2.40 5.27
CA TYR A 125 -2.40 -3.38 4.18
C TYR A 125 -3.74 -4.09 3.87
N GLU A 126 -4.46 -4.51 4.91
CA GLU A 126 -5.79 -5.12 4.76
C GLU A 126 -6.77 -4.14 4.11
N THR A 127 -6.80 -2.90 4.60
CA THR A 127 -7.62 -1.80 4.08
C THR A 127 -7.39 -1.59 2.58
N ILE A 128 -6.14 -1.43 2.14
CA ILE A 128 -5.83 -1.19 0.72
C ILE A 128 -6.15 -2.40 -0.17
N THR A 129 -6.05 -3.61 0.37
CA THR A 129 -6.38 -4.85 -0.35
C THR A 129 -7.89 -4.94 -0.59
N ILE A 130 -8.70 -4.65 0.44
CA ILE A 130 -10.16 -4.59 0.34
C ILE A 130 -10.57 -3.50 -0.66
N ASP A 131 -9.98 -2.31 -0.55
CA ASP A 131 -10.29 -1.19 -1.43
C ASP A 131 -9.99 -1.51 -2.90
N LEU A 132 -8.81 -2.06 -3.19
CA LEU A 132 -8.42 -2.41 -4.55
C LEU A 132 -9.39 -3.43 -5.15
N GLU A 133 -9.70 -4.51 -4.43
CA GLU A 133 -10.65 -5.52 -4.88
C GLU A 133 -12.05 -4.95 -5.09
N ARG A 134 -12.49 -4.04 -4.22
CA ARG A 134 -13.78 -3.37 -4.36
C ARG A 134 -13.81 -2.48 -5.61
N HIS A 135 -12.76 -1.68 -5.87
CA HIS A 135 -12.69 -0.81 -7.03
C HIS A 135 -12.69 -1.58 -8.36
N ILE A 136 -11.86 -2.62 -8.47
CA ILE A 136 -11.80 -3.45 -9.69
C ILE A 136 -13.08 -4.25 -9.90
N ARG A 137 -13.76 -4.68 -8.83
CA ARG A 137 -15.09 -5.32 -8.94
C ARG A 137 -16.17 -4.34 -9.41
N TYR A 138 -16.10 -3.07 -9.01
CA TYR A 138 -17.03 -2.07 -9.53
C TYR A 138 -16.83 -1.88 -11.03
N ASP A 139 -15.58 -1.73 -11.48
CA ASP A 139 -15.28 -1.58 -12.91
C ASP A 139 -15.68 -2.82 -13.73
N ALA A 140 -15.39 -4.02 -13.22
CA ALA A 140 -15.73 -5.28 -13.89
C ALA A 140 -17.24 -5.54 -14.06
N LYS A 141 -18.11 -4.78 -13.37
CA LYS A 141 -19.57 -4.84 -13.63
C LYS A 141 -19.92 -4.28 -15.01
N ASP A 142 -19.25 -3.21 -15.38
CA ASP A 142 -19.48 -2.49 -16.64
C ASP A 142 -18.59 -3.03 -17.76
N PHE A 143 -17.39 -3.51 -17.43
CA PHE A 143 -16.38 -3.98 -18.39
C PHE A 143 -15.94 -5.43 -18.12
N LYS A 144 -16.84 -6.38 -18.40
CA LYS A 144 -16.65 -7.81 -18.06
C LYS A 144 -15.42 -8.48 -18.67
N GLU A 145 -14.97 -8.00 -19.83
CA GLU A 145 -13.83 -8.56 -20.55
C GLU A 145 -12.47 -8.01 -20.07
N ARG A 146 -12.45 -6.96 -19.22
CA ARG A 146 -11.20 -6.43 -18.68
C ARG A 146 -10.56 -7.43 -17.72
N GLN A 147 -9.25 -7.53 -17.82
CA GLN A 147 -8.43 -8.40 -16.97
C GLN A 147 -7.56 -7.57 -16.03
N TYR A 148 -7.46 -8.02 -14.78
CA TYR A 148 -6.70 -7.34 -13.73
C TYR A 148 -5.80 -8.33 -13.00
N ALA A 149 -4.50 -8.08 -13.01
CA ALA A 149 -3.57 -8.71 -12.08
C ALA A 149 -3.33 -7.77 -10.89
N LEU A 150 -3.60 -8.25 -9.68
CA LEU A 150 -3.51 -7.49 -8.45
C LEU A 150 -2.39 -8.05 -7.59
N PHE A 151 -1.49 -7.18 -7.15
CA PHE A 151 -0.41 -7.52 -6.22
C PHE A 151 -0.46 -6.53 -5.06
N THR A 152 -0.80 -7.04 -3.87
CA THR A 152 -0.84 -6.25 -2.64
C THR A 152 0.13 -6.78 -1.60
N GLY A 153 0.66 -5.89 -0.76
CA GLY A 153 1.59 -6.28 0.29
C GLY A 153 2.20 -5.10 1.03
N VAL A 154 3.40 -5.32 1.56
CA VAL A 154 4.15 -4.32 2.33
C VAL A 154 5.54 -4.14 1.71
N GLN A 155 5.86 -2.92 1.28
CA GLN A 155 7.22 -2.53 0.93
C GLN A 155 8.03 -2.32 2.22
N ILE A 156 9.23 -2.90 2.29
CA ILE A 156 10.10 -2.81 3.46
C ILE A 156 11.36 -2.05 3.08
N HIS A 157 11.58 -0.90 3.71
CA HIS A 157 12.81 -0.13 3.59
C HIS A 157 13.86 -0.68 4.57
N GLY A 158 14.91 -1.28 4.04
CA GLY A 158 16.02 -1.86 4.80
C GLY A 158 17.21 -0.90 4.95
N PRO A 159 18.22 -1.31 5.72
CA PRO A 159 19.44 -0.53 5.92
C PRO A 159 20.21 -0.34 4.62
N ASN A 160 20.99 0.74 4.56
CA ASN A 160 21.91 1.05 3.45
C ASN A 160 21.22 1.16 2.08
N GLY A 161 19.96 1.58 2.05
CA GLY A 161 19.21 1.76 0.80
C GLY A 161 18.68 0.46 0.20
N THR A 162 18.77 -0.65 0.92
CA THR A 162 18.12 -1.90 0.50
C THR A 162 16.60 -1.78 0.62
N ASN A 163 15.88 -2.44 -0.28
CA ASN A 163 14.42 -2.49 -0.25
C ASN A 163 13.97 -3.91 -0.51
N TYR A 164 12.93 -4.32 0.21
CA TYR A 164 12.30 -5.62 0.10
C TYR A 164 10.80 -5.44 -0.10
N CYS A 165 10.14 -6.52 -0.49
CA CYS A 165 8.71 -6.56 -0.65
C CYS A 165 8.22 -7.84 0.00
N TRP A 166 7.32 -7.71 0.98
CA TRP A 166 6.50 -8.82 1.42
C TRP A 166 5.23 -8.82 0.60
N LEU A 167 5.08 -9.83 -0.26
CA LEU A 167 3.87 -10.02 -1.05
C LEU A 167 2.82 -10.69 -0.16
N GLY A 168 1.70 -9.99 0.05
CA GLY A 168 0.57 -10.49 0.83
C GLY A 168 -0.39 -11.28 -0.03
N LYS A 169 -1.12 -10.60 -0.93
CA LYS A 169 -2.09 -11.22 -1.83
C LYS A 169 -1.72 -10.96 -3.29
N ALA A 170 -1.74 -12.02 -4.09
CA ALA A 170 -1.72 -11.95 -5.54
C ALA A 170 -3.03 -12.53 -6.08
N SER A 171 -3.72 -11.81 -6.96
CA SER A 171 -5.01 -12.24 -7.51
C SER A 171 -5.13 -11.87 -8.98
N LEU A 172 -5.94 -12.62 -9.71
CA LEU A 172 -6.34 -12.35 -11.08
C LEU A 172 -7.85 -12.16 -11.12
N LEU A 173 -8.33 -11.02 -11.62
CA LEU A 173 -9.71 -10.90 -12.07
C LEU A 173 -9.76 -11.16 -13.58
N ASN A 174 -10.53 -12.17 -13.95
CA ASN A 174 -10.76 -12.54 -15.35
C ASN A 174 -12.25 -12.88 -15.53
N LYS A 175 -12.90 -12.31 -16.55
CA LYS A 175 -14.33 -12.53 -16.83
C LYS A 175 -15.23 -12.30 -15.61
N GLY A 176 -14.94 -11.24 -14.83
CA GLY A 176 -15.67 -10.92 -13.60
C GLY A 176 -15.37 -11.79 -12.39
N VAL A 177 -14.54 -12.84 -12.52
CA VAL A 177 -14.19 -13.76 -11.43
C VAL A 177 -12.82 -13.41 -10.89
N LEU A 178 -12.73 -13.13 -9.59
CA LEU A 178 -11.46 -12.93 -8.88
C LEU A 178 -10.98 -14.27 -8.30
N SER A 179 -9.79 -14.71 -8.70
CA SER A 179 -9.14 -15.92 -8.19
C SER A 179 -7.74 -15.61 -7.64
N PRO A 180 -7.23 -16.39 -6.67
CA PRO A 180 -5.84 -16.30 -6.25
C PRO A 180 -4.89 -16.57 -7.43
N LEU A 181 -3.81 -15.80 -7.50
CA LEU A 181 -2.73 -16.01 -8.46
C LEU A 181 -1.55 -16.69 -7.76
N THR A 182 -1.30 -17.96 -8.11
CA THR A 182 -0.12 -18.67 -7.59
C THR A 182 1.12 -18.24 -8.35
N LEU A 183 2.06 -17.59 -7.68
CA LEU A 183 3.37 -17.31 -8.24
C LEU A 183 4.26 -18.54 -8.06
N SER A 184 4.69 -19.13 -9.16
CA SER A 184 5.72 -20.17 -9.13
C SER A 184 7.05 -19.54 -8.71
N THR A 185 7.66 -20.03 -7.64
CA THR A 185 9.03 -19.68 -7.28
C THR A 185 9.99 -20.33 -8.26
N ASN A 186 10.24 -19.68 -9.41
CA ASN A 186 11.37 -20.05 -10.24
C ASN A 186 12.64 -19.58 -9.52
N THR A 187 13.26 -20.48 -8.76
CA THR A 187 14.53 -20.26 -8.05
C THR A 187 15.73 -20.04 -9.00
N ASN A 188 15.51 -20.08 -10.32
CA ASN A 188 16.52 -19.90 -11.37
C ASN A 188 16.56 -18.49 -11.97
N PHE A 189 15.93 -17.47 -11.35
CA PHE A 189 16.08 -16.10 -11.84
C PHE A 189 17.50 -15.57 -11.55
N GLN A 190 18.38 -15.68 -12.54
CA GLN A 190 19.66 -14.98 -12.59
C GLN A 190 19.38 -13.56 -13.14
N PRO A 191 19.45 -12.49 -12.34
CA PRO A 191 19.24 -11.15 -12.86
C PRO A 191 20.38 -10.80 -13.82
N GLN A 192 20.07 -10.69 -15.11
CA GLN A 192 20.99 -10.08 -16.07
C GLN A 192 20.99 -8.57 -15.85
N PHE A 193 21.88 -8.11 -14.97
CA PHE A 193 22.21 -6.69 -14.92
C PHE A 193 23.07 -6.37 -16.14
N GLY A 194 22.43 -5.88 -17.21
CA GLY A 194 23.15 -5.25 -18.31
C GLY A 194 23.86 -4.00 -17.79
N SER A 195 25.17 -3.95 -17.98
CA SER A 195 25.98 -2.75 -17.74
C SER A 195 25.46 -1.61 -18.61
N ARG A 196 24.99 -0.53 -17.99
CA ARG A 196 24.95 0.80 -18.59
C ARG A 196 25.92 1.68 -17.84
#